data_AF-A0A537E4G3-F1
#
_entry.id   AF-A0A537E4G3-F1
#
_cell.length_a   1.000
_cell.length_b   1.000
_cell.length_c   1.000
_cell.angle_alpha   90.00
_cell.angle_beta   90.00
_cell.angle_gamma   90.00
#
_symmetry.space_group_name_H-M   'P 1'
#
loop_
_entity.id
_entity.type
_entity.pdbx_description
1 polymer ?
#
loop_
_entity_poly.entity_id
_entity_poly.type
_entity_poly.pdbx_seq_one_letter_code
_entity_poly.pdbx_strand_id
1 'polypeptide(L)'
;MESRLDSGLEIRRILLLTRLKDVPKGMTMPQLVKDCGKVSGWNIPGKTAWEVVQHVVQSLIDDKLVALGTRFVATVKGHEYLADPLKWRIDERTTEELADNMFWKEIYDVFDKAYRRLRPKS
;
A
#
# COMPACT_ATOMS: atom_id res chain seq x y z
N MET A 1 -16.70 -4.80 6.69
CA MET A 1 -16.35 -5.46 5.42
C MET A 1 -14.84 -5.50 5.38
N GLU A 2 -14.26 -6.66 5.69
CA GLU A 2 -12.81 -6.79 5.89
C GLU A 2 -12.08 -6.39 4.60
N SER A 3 -11.37 -5.27 4.63
CA SER A 3 -10.43 -4.87 3.59
C SER A 3 -9.25 -5.83 3.63
N ARG A 4 -9.43 -7.03 3.07
CA ARG A 4 -8.29 -7.72 2.46
C ARG A 4 -7.76 -6.77 1.41
N LEU A 5 -6.77 -5.96 1.78
CA LEU A 5 -5.82 -5.33 0.88
C LEU A 5 -5.61 -6.32 -0.27
N ASP A 6 -6.07 -5.99 -1.47
CA ASP A 6 -6.02 -6.89 -2.61
C ASP A 6 -4.53 -7.19 -2.87
N SER A 7 -4.05 -8.31 -2.34
CA SER A 7 -2.65 -8.72 -2.46
C SER A 7 -2.24 -8.79 -3.92
N GLY A 8 -3.18 -9.06 -4.83
CA GLY A 8 -2.96 -9.02 -6.27
C GLY A 8 -2.74 -7.60 -6.77
N LEU A 9 -3.45 -6.60 -6.27
CA LEU A 9 -3.21 -5.19 -6.62
C LEU A 9 -1.82 -4.75 -6.19
N GLU A 10 -1.40 -5.09 -4.97
CA GLU A 10 -0.09 -4.68 -4.45
C GLU A 10 1.07 -5.32 -5.23
N ILE A 11 0.96 -6.60 -5.58
CA ILE A 11 1.93 -7.27 -6.46
C ILE A 11 2.02 -6.54 -7.81
N ARG A 12 0.88 -6.16 -8.40
CA ARG A 12 0.87 -5.41 -9.68
C ARG A 12 1.50 -4.02 -9.55
N ARG A 13 1.25 -3.32 -8.44
CA ARG A 13 1.86 -2.01 -8.12
C ARG A 13 3.38 -2.11 -8.06
N ILE A 14 3.92 -3.08 -7.31
CA ILE A 14 5.37 -3.32 -7.18
C ILE A 14 6.00 -3.65 -8.54
N LEU A 15 5.37 -4.54 -9.30
CA LEU A 15 5.86 -4.92 -10.64
C LEU A 15 5.90 -3.73 -11.60
N LEU A 16 4.84 -2.90 -11.63
CA LEU A 16 4.79 -1.72 -12.50
C LEU A 16 5.84 -0.69 -12.08
N LEU A 17 5.95 -0.39 -10.79
CA LEU A 17 6.96 0.51 -10.25
C LEU A 17 8.38 0.04 -10.59
N THR A 18 8.65 -1.26 -10.48
CA THR A 18 9.96 -1.85 -10.81
C THR A 18 10.31 -1.59 -12.28
N ARG A 19 9.34 -1.74 -13.19
CA ARG A 19 9.54 -1.41 -14.61
C ARG A 19 9.80 0.08 -14.84
N LEU A 20 9.05 0.96 -14.17
CA LEU A 20 9.26 2.40 -14.29
C LEU A 20 10.61 2.85 -13.73
N LYS A 21 11.12 2.19 -12.68
CA LYS A 21 12.44 2.46 -12.12
C LYS A 21 13.57 2.24 -13.14
N ASP A 22 13.43 1.22 -13.99
CA ASP A 22 14.43 0.88 -15.00
C ASP A 22 14.33 1.74 -16.28
N VAL A 23 13.31 2.60 -16.39
CA VAL A 23 13.05 3.46 -17.56
C VAL A 23 13.00 4.93 -17.14
N PRO A 24 14.15 5.63 -17.06
CA PRO A 24 14.21 7.01 -16.54
C PRO A 24 13.36 8.02 -17.31
N LYS A 25 13.14 7.78 -18.61
CA LYS A 25 12.28 8.61 -19.48
C LYS A 25 10.79 8.34 -19.27
N GLY A 26 10.42 7.40 -18.40
CA GLY A 26 9.06 6.94 -18.19
C GLY A 26 8.50 6.10 -19.33
N MET A 27 7.26 5.65 -19.19
CA MET A 27 6.55 4.83 -20.17
C MET A 27 5.16 5.40 -20.47
N THR A 28 4.66 5.22 -21.69
CA THR A 28 3.28 5.58 -22.05
C THR A 28 2.29 4.48 -21.63
N MET A 29 0.99 4.80 -21.52
CA MET A 29 -0.03 3.80 -21.21
C MET A 29 0.00 2.59 -22.17
N PRO A 30 0.10 2.76 -23.51
CA PRO A 30 0.21 1.62 -24.42
C PRO A 30 1.46 0.76 -24.19
N GLN A 31 2.60 1.37 -23.82
CA GLN A 31 3.81 0.64 -23.49
C GLN A 31 3.62 -0.20 -22.21
N LEU A 32 3.02 0.40 -21.18
CA LEU A 32 2.69 -0.32 -19.94
C LEU A 32 1.72 -1.47 -20.20
N VAL A 33 0.66 -1.27 -20.97
CA VAL A 33 -0.30 -2.33 -21.32
C VAL A 33 0.35 -3.46 -22.09
N LYS A 34 1.23 -3.13 -23.05
CA LYS A 34 1.97 -4.14 -23.83
C LYS A 34 2.91 -4.97 -22.97
N ASP A 35 3.58 -4.35 -21.99
CA ASP A 35 4.58 -5.04 -21.17
C ASP A 35 3.95 -5.79 -20.00
N CYS A 36 3.01 -5.16 -19.28
CA CYS A 36 2.29 -5.76 -18.17
C CYS A 36 1.35 -6.88 -18.63
N GLY A 37 0.71 -6.74 -19.79
CA GLY A 37 -0.18 -7.78 -20.35
C GLY A 37 0.53 -9.09 -20.72
N LYS A 38 1.86 -9.10 -20.80
CA LYS A 38 2.68 -10.31 -21.01
C LYS A 38 3.02 -11.05 -19.72
N VAL A 39 2.78 -10.44 -18.56
CA VAL A 39 3.11 -11.03 -17.26
C VAL A 39 1.99 -11.99 -16.87
N SER A 40 2.34 -13.26 -16.65
CA SER A 40 1.39 -14.26 -16.18
C SER A 40 0.78 -13.86 -14.84
N GLY A 41 -0.54 -13.98 -14.68
CA GLY A 41 -1.25 -13.54 -13.48
C GLY A 41 -1.60 -12.04 -13.44
N TRP A 42 -1.20 -11.25 -14.45
CA TRP A 42 -1.60 -9.85 -14.53
C TRP A 42 -3.10 -9.67 -14.78
N ASN A 43 -3.64 -10.45 -15.72
CA ASN A 43 -5.01 -10.35 -16.17
C ASN A 43 -6.00 -10.76 -15.06
N ILE A 44 -7.12 -10.03 -15.01
CA ILE A 44 -8.22 -10.31 -14.08
C ILE A 44 -9.41 -10.77 -14.93
N PRO A 45 -10.05 -11.92 -14.61
CA PRO A 45 -11.24 -12.37 -15.32
C PRO A 45 -12.29 -11.26 -15.43
N GLY A 46 -12.80 -11.02 -16.64
CA GLY A 46 -13.78 -9.97 -16.90
C GLY A 46 -13.23 -8.54 -17.01
N LYS A 47 -11.91 -8.35 -16.95
CA LYS A 47 -11.25 -7.05 -17.23
C LYS A 47 -10.23 -7.16 -18.35
N THR A 48 -10.16 -6.15 -19.19
CA THR A 48 -9.12 -5.99 -20.19
C THR A 48 -7.78 -5.63 -19.55
N ALA A 49 -6.67 -5.95 -20.22
CA ALA A 49 -5.34 -5.55 -19.76
C ALA A 49 -5.21 -4.03 -19.59
N TRP A 50 -5.90 -3.25 -20.44
CA TRP A 50 -5.97 -1.80 -20.32
C TRP A 50 -6.60 -1.36 -18.99
N GLU A 51 -7.78 -1.88 -18.65
CA GLU A 51 -8.47 -1.53 -17.42
C GLU A 51 -7.67 -1.91 -16.17
N VAL A 52 -7.01 -3.08 -16.19
CA VAL A 52 -6.16 -3.51 -15.08
C VAL A 52 -4.96 -2.58 -14.92
N VAL A 53 -4.23 -2.28 -16.01
CA VAL A 53 -3.06 -1.38 -15.95
C VAL A 53 -3.48 0.03 -15.56
N GLN A 54 -4.56 0.56 -16.11
CA GLN A 54 -5.10 1.87 -15.76
C GLN A 54 -5.41 1.96 -14.28
N HIS A 55 -6.07 0.94 -13.71
CA HIS A 55 -6.39 0.91 -12.29
C HIS A 55 -5.12 0.89 -11.40
N VAL A 56 -4.12 0.08 -11.77
CA VAL A 56 -2.85 0.00 -11.04
C VAL A 56 -2.11 1.34 -11.11
N VAL A 57 -1.98 1.93 -12.31
CA VAL A 57 -1.32 3.23 -12.51
C VAL A 57 -2.03 4.32 -11.71
N GLN A 58 -3.36 4.35 -11.73
CA GLN A 58 -4.11 5.33 -10.95
C GLN A 58 -3.82 5.20 -9.45
N SER A 59 -3.84 3.97 -8.90
CA SER A 59 -3.52 3.75 -7.49
C SER A 59 -2.10 4.22 -7.10
N LEU A 60 -1.13 4.09 -8.02
CA LEU A 60 0.23 4.59 -7.81
C LEU A 60 0.33 6.11 -7.88
N ILE A 61 -0.51 6.75 -8.71
CA ILE A 61 -0.60 8.20 -8.80
C ILE A 61 -1.25 8.78 -7.55
N ASP A 62 -2.33 8.16 -7.07
CA ASP A 62 -3.06 8.56 -5.87
C ASP A 62 -2.10 8.59 -4.66
N ASP A 63 -1.21 7.59 -4.56
CA ASP A 63 -0.21 7.51 -3.49
C ASP A 63 1.08 8.30 -3.76
N LYS A 64 1.12 9.06 -4.86
CA LYS A 64 2.25 9.89 -5.32
C LYS A 64 3.53 9.09 -5.61
N LEU A 65 3.40 7.80 -5.91
CA LEU A 65 4.51 6.91 -6.28
C LEU A 65 4.87 7.03 -7.76
N VAL A 66 3.91 7.43 -8.60
CA VAL A 66 4.09 7.70 -10.03
C VAL A 66 3.59 9.10 -10.36
N ALA A 67 4.33 9.82 -11.20
CA ALA A 67 3.91 11.13 -11.68
C ALA A 67 2.85 11.01 -12.78
N LEU A 68 1.80 11.83 -12.71
CA LEU A 68 0.80 11.96 -13.76
C LEU A 68 1.42 12.71 -14.96
N GLY A 69 1.20 12.18 -16.16
CA GLY A 69 1.63 12.81 -17.41
C GLY A 69 1.35 11.94 -18.63
N THR A 70 1.82 12.39 -19.80
CA THR A 70 1.79 11.59 -21.04
C THR A 70 2.73 10.38 -20.98
N ARG A 71 3.74 10.47 -20.13
CA ARG A 71 4.65 9.38 -19.75
C ARG A 71 4.66 9.27 -18.23
N PHE A 72 4.45 8.06 -17.74
CA PHE A 72 4.49 7.76 -16.31
C PHE A 72 5.94 7.53 -15.88
N VAL A 73 6.34 8.19 -14.81
CA VAL A 73 7.69 8.12 -14.25
C VAL A 73 7.57 7.83 -12.76
N ALA A 74 8.44 6.96 -12.22
CA ALA A 74 8.51 6.75 -10.78
C ALA A 74 8.99 8.04 -10.08
N THR A 75 8.31 8.44 -9.01
CA THR A 75 8.75 9.58 -8.19
C THR A 75 9.86 9.14 -7.24
N VAL A 76 10.51 10.09 -6.56
CA VAL A 76 11.44 9.79 -5.47
C VAL A 76 10.77 8.89 -4.42
N LYS A 77 9.51 9.21 -4.04
CA LYS A 77 8.70 8.39 -3.13
C LYS A 77 8.47 6.98 -3.70
N GLY A 78 8.21 6.85 -5.00
CA GLY A 78 8.08 5.55 -5.67
C GLY A 78 9.37 4.71 -5.63
N HIS A 79 10.54 5.34 -5.76
CA HIS A 79 11.83 4.66 -5.61
C HIS A 79 12.08 4.20 -4.17
N GLU A 80 11.78 5.04 -3.18
CA GLU A 80 11.87 4.67 -1.76
C GLU A 80 10.88 3.56 -1.40
N TYR A 81 9.66 3.62 -1.93
CA TYR A 81 8.65 2.59 -1.77
C TYR A 81 9.13 1.22 -2.29
N LEU A 82 9.83 1.17 -3.42
CA LEU A 82 10.40 -0.08 -3.93
C LEU A 82 11.54 -0.61 -3.05
N ALA A 83 12.28 0.25 -2.36
CA ALA A 83 13.35 -0.17 -1.46
C ALA A 83 12.78 -0.80 -0.18
N ASP A 84 11.67 -0.29 0.32
CA ASP A 84 10.93 -0.85 1.45
C ASP A 84 9.42 -0.58 1.32
N PRO A 85 8.65 -1.51 0.71
CA PRO A 85 7.21 -1.36 0.57
C PRO A 85 6.47 -1.44 1.91
N LEU A 86 7.07 -2.04 2.94
CA LEU A 86 6.47 -2.23 4.26
C LEU A 86 6.58 -0.97 5.11
N LYS A 87 7.61 -0.15 4.90
CA LYS A 87 7.78 1.16 5.55
C LYS A 87 6.53 2.03 5.48
N TRP A 88 5.82 1.99 4.34
CA TRP A 88 4.65 2.84 4.09
C TRP A 88 3.32 2.20 4.47
N ARG A 89 3.28 0.86 4.65
CA ARG A 89 2.11 0.16 5.21
C ARG A 89 1.88 0.46 6.70
N ILE A 90 2.92 0.91 7.40
CA ILE A 90 2.85 1.26 8.82
C ILE A 90 2.25 2.67 9.01
N ASP A 91 2.19 3.52 7.99
CA ASP A 91 1.65 4.87 8.18
C ASP A 91 0.11 4.92 8.16
N GLU A 92 -0.54 4.14 7.27
CA GLU A 92 -2.00 4.20 7.10
C GLU A 92 -2.80 3.38 8.12
N ARG A 93 -2.19 2.34 8.71
CA ARG A 93 -2.89 1.46 9.66
C ARG A 93 -2.59 1.78 11.12
N THR A 94 -1.49 2.48 11.41
CA THR A 94 -0.83 2.33 12.72
C THR A 94 -0.66 3.61 13.51
N THR A 95 -1.37 4.69 13.18
CA THR A 95 -1.45 5.85 14.08
C THR A 95 -2.71 5.80 14.94
N GLU A 96 -3.90 5.60 14.34
CA GLU A 96 -5.16 5.51 15.11
C GLU A 96 -5.32 4.16 15.84
N GLU A 97 -5.17 3.01 15.17
CA GLU A 97 -5.33 1.70 15.83
C GLU A 97 -4.26 1.47 16.91
N LEU A 98 -3.06 2.02 16.73
CA LEU A 98 -1.98 1.91 17.72
C LEU A 98 -2.20 2.88 18.88
N ALA A 99 -2.65 4.12 18.62
CA ALA A 99 -3.01 5.07 19.66
C ALA A 99 -4.21 4.58 20.50
N ASP A 100 -5.24 4.02 19.88
CA ASP A 100 -6.40 3.45 20.60
C ASP A 100 -5.98 2.26 21.46
N ASN A 101 -5.16 1.35 20.93
CA ASN A 101 -4.65 0.22 21.70
C ASN A 101 -3.74 0.67 22.86
N MET A 102 -2.92 1.70 22.67
CA MET A 102 -2.08 2.26 23.74
C MET A 102 -2.93 2.97 24.80
N PHE A 103 -3.93 3.75 24.39
CA PHE A 103 -4.87 4.44 25.27
C PHE A 103 -5.66 3.46 26.15
N TRP A 104 -6.26 2.42 25.56
CA TRP A 104 -7.00 1.41 26.32
C TRP A 104 -6.09 0.62 27.25
N LYS A 105 -4.87 0.29 26.81
CA LYS A 105 -3.89 -0.40 27.65
C LYS A 105 -3.49 0.45 28.88
N GLU A 106 -3.27 1.74 28.72
CA GLU A 106 -2.99 2.65 29.84
C GLU A 106 -4.17 2.73 30.81
N ILE A 107 -5.41 2.82 30.29
CA ILE A 107 -6.62 2.80 31.13
C ILE A 107 -6.71 1.48 31.92
N TYR A 108 -6.55 0.33 31.27
CA TYR A 108 -6.61 -0.97 31.96
C TYR A 108 -5.52 -1.11 33.03
N ASP A 109 -4.29 -0.65 32.76
CA ASP A 109 -3.20 -0.69 33.74
C ASP A 109 -3.45 0.21 34.96
N VAL A 110 -4.07 1.38 34.75
CA VAL A 110 -4.46 2.29 35.85
C VAL A 110 -5.60 1.67 36.67
N PHE A 111 -6.61 1.11 36.01
CA PHE A 111 -7.73 0.45 36.69
C PHE A 111 -7.31 -0.82 37.43
N ASP A 112 -6.47 -1.69 36.86
CA ASP A 112 -5.96 -2.89 37.54
C ASP A 112 -5.13 -2.53 38.78
N LYS A 113 -4.29 -1.48 38.69
CA LYS A 113 -3.54 -0.96 39.85
C LYS A 113 -4.45 -0.40 40.94
N ALA A 114 -5.50 0.33 40.57
CA ALA A 114 -6.48 0.84 41.53
C ALA A 114 -7.30 -0.29 42.17
N TYR A 115 -7.72 -1.27 41.36
CA TYR A 115 -8.52 -2.40 41.79
C TYR A 115 -7.74 -3.35 42.72
N ARG A 116 -6.46 -3.61 42.44
CA ARG A 116 -5.58 -4.37 43.34
C ARG A 116 -5.38 -3.69 44.70
N ARG A 117 -5.41 -2.36 44.77
CA ARG A 117 -5.31 -1.60 46.03
C ARG A 117 -6.60 -1.64 46.85
N LEU A 118 -7.74 -1.85 46.20
CA LEU A 118 -9.06 -1.95 46.83
C LEU A 118 -9.42 -3.38 47.24
N ARG A 119 -8.69 -4.40 46.77
CA ARG A 119 -8.86 -5.77 47.24
C ARG A 119 -8.45 -5.87 48.71
N PRO A 120 -9.33 -6.32 49.61
CA PRO A 120 -8.93 -6.66 50.96
C PRO A 120 -7.89 -7.78 50.89
N LYS A 121 -6.81 -7.69 51.69
CA LYS A 121 -5.92 -8.82 51.93
C LYS A 121 -6.70 -9.85 52.74
N SER A 122 -7.32 -10.82 52.07
CA SER A 122 -7.63 -12.11 52.68
C SER A 122 -6.38 -12.96 52.77
#